data_AF-A0A1Q9F6A4-F1
#
_entry.id   AF-A0A1Q9F6A4-F1
#
_cell.length_a   1.000
_cell.length_b   1.000
_cell.length_c   1.000
_cell.angle_alpha   90.00
_cell.angle_beta   90.00
_cell.angle_gamma   90.00
#
_symmetry.space_group_name_H-M   'P 1'
#
loop_
_entity.id
_entity.type
_entity.pdbx_description
1 polymer ?
#
loop_
_entity_poly.entity_id
_entity_poly.type
_entity_poly.pdbx_seq_one_letter_code
_entity_poly.pdbx_strand_id
1 'polypeptide(L)'
;MESFMHGLAGKRVVLAGCGGGCDVLGTSTIYQQIKDTARQVAFFSLSFTKDGLLSKTCQQVARKCWRVEPSNTAIAEDPEEQVYFPEARMAKATGIHIYTLSHYATIAQYTEGYRAALKLEFGDEACDVLILCDGGCDVLLTGAESGLATPVEDMSHLKAVLPLKISEKYVAALGANIDCGHGVIQAELDKRLADMERSGTMIFSKPLTIQDAPAAYFADLVSRCCPTRSIVQSLVVAAMEGHRGLYTPEHLKKRIGANKVPLSEQTATLFMFQLEQLASEILYLDRLKPEHNFIHIAAVISDFEDARAAANRRRTCGTSSLKRSWYSWSGCCSGRFGCI
;
A
#
# COMPACT_ATOMS: atom_id res chain seq x y z
N MET A 1 1.89 -6.32 -18.98
CA MET A 1 1.01 -5.15 -18.83
C MET A 1 -0.06 -5.07 -19.93
N GLU A 2 0.29 -4.93 -21.21
CA GLU A 2 -0.71 -4.72 -22.30
C GLU A 2 -1.81 -5.78 -22.35
N SER A 3 -1.46 -7.08 -22.31
CA SER A 3 -2.46 -8.16 -22.29
C SER A 3 -3.38 -8.10 -21.07
N PHE A 4 -2.87 -7.67 -19.91
CA PHE A 4 -3.67 -7.50 -18.71
C PHE A 4 -4.67 -6.34 -18.89
N MET A 5 -4.19 -5.20 -19.37
CA MET A 5 -5.03 -4.01 -19.62
C MET A 5 -6.09 -4.28 -20.68
N HIS A 6 -5.76 -5.02 -21.75
CA HIS A 6 -6.73 -5.46 -22.74
C HIS A 6 -7.83 -6.35 -22.12
N GLY A 7 -7.46 -7.18 -21.14
CA GLY A 7 -8.41 -7.98 -20.36
C GLY A 7 -9.38 -7.16 -19.50
N LEU A 8 -9.17 -5.85 -19.34
CA LEU A 8 -10.08 -4.94 -18.64
C LEU A 8 -11.10 -4.26 -19.57
N ALA A 9 -10.98 -4.43 -20.90
CA ALA A 9 -11.90 -3.85 -21.85
C ALA A 9 -13.34 -4.36 -21.63
N GLY A 10 -14.32 -3.46 -21.68
CA GLY A 10 -15.73 -3.75 -21.47
C GLY A 10 -16.13 -4.05 -20.02
N LYS A 11 -15.18 -4.05 -19.08
CA LYS A 11 -15.44 -4.34 -17.65
C LYS A 11 -15.79 -3.09 -16.86
N ARG A 12 -16.52 -3.27 -15.77
CA ARG A 12 -16.71 -2.28 -14.69
C ARG A 12 -15.59 -2.44 -13.67
N VAL A 13 -14.74 -1.43 -13.59
CA VAL A 13 -13.48 -1.48 -12.84
C VAL A 13 -13.53 -0.53 -11.65
N VAL A 14 -13.08 -1.00 -10.50
CA VAL A 14 -12.82 -0.19 -9.31
C VAL A 14 -11.34 0.03 -9.19
N LEU A 15 -10.94 1.28 -9.08
CA LEU A 15 -9.58 1.70 -8.80
C LEU A 15 -9.55 2.39 -7.43
N ALA A 16 -8.83 1.82 -6.47
CA ALA A 16 -8.83 2.30 -5.09
C ALA A 16 -7.43 2.56 -4.58
N GLY A 17 -7.19 3.68 -3.90
CA GLY A 17 -5.98 3.87 -3.10
C GLY A 17 -6.00 2.94 -1.87
N CYS A 18 -4.92 2.20 -1.65
CA CYS A 18 -4.77 1.19 -0.59
C CYS A 18 -4.35 1.85 0.73
N GLY A 19 -3.32 2.71 0.69
CA GLY A 19 -2.84 3.49 1.81
C GLY A 19 -3.47 4.89 1.88
N GLY A 20 -2.76 5.83 2.51
CA GLY A 20 -3.26 7.18 2.78
C GLY A 20 -3.51 8.04 1.55
N GLY A 21 -4.35 9.08 1.72
CA GLY A 21 -5.18 9.72 0.69
C GLY A 21 -4.56 10.23 -0.63
N CYS A 22 -3.25 10.10 -0.86
CA CYS A 22 -2.63 10.33 -2.15
C CYS A 22 -2.41 9.06 -2.98
N ASP A 23 -2.60 7.87 -2.42
CA ASP A 23 -2.41 6.59 -3.14
C ASP A 23 -3.39 6.40 -4.29
N VAL A 24 -4.58 6.99 -4.17
CA VAL A 24 -5.54 7.04 -5.27
C VAL A 24 -4.95 7.71 -6.52
N LEU A 25 -3.95 8.59 -6.39
CA LEU A 25 -3.27 9.18 -7.54
C LEU A 25 -2.50 8.12 -8.33
N GLY A 26 -1.90 7.12 -7.67
CA GLY A 26 -1.19 6.02 -8.33
C GLY A 26 -2.08 5.23 -9.29
N THR A 27 -3.38 5.15 -8.99
CA THR A 27 -4.37 4.50 -9.86
C THR A 27 -4.50 5.16 -11.24
N SER A 28 -4.08 6.42 -11.37
CA SER A 28 -4.15 7.15 -12.64
C SER A 28 -3.29 6.54 -13.74
N THR A 29 -2.20 5.83 -13.37
CA THR A 29 -1.37 5.07 -14.31
C THR A 29 -2.13 3.90 -14.96
N ILE A 30 -3.09 3.32 -14.24
CA ILE A 30 -3.96 2.26 -14.75
C ILE A 30 -5.13 2.89 -15.49
N TYR A 31 -5.78 3.89 -14.89
CA TYR A 31 -6.92 4.59 -15.50
C TYR A 31 -6.61 5.09 -16.90
N GLN A 32 -5.46 5.73 -17.10
CA GLN A 32 -5.08 6.29 -18.40
C GLN A 32 -5.01 5.23 -19.51
N GLN A 33 -4.76 3.97 -19.16
CA GLN A 33 -4.71 2.85 -20.11
C GLN A 33 -6.09 2.26 -20.42
N ILE A 34 -7.06 2.39 -19.51
CA ILE A 34 -8.37 1.73 -19.63
C ILE A 34 -9.54 2.68 -19.82
N LYS A 35 -9.36 4.00 -19.66
CA LYS A 35 -10.44 5.00 -19.67
C LYS A 35 -11.34 4.95 -20.91
N ASP A 36 -10.80 4.55 -22.06
CA ASP A 36 -11.51 4.52 -23.34
C ASP A 36 -12.03 3.12 -23.70
N THR A 37 -11.64 2.09 -22.94
CA THR A 37 -11.95 0.68 -23.25
C THR A 37 -12.75 -0.01 -22.16
N ALA A 38 -12.60 0.37 -20.89
CA ALA A 38 -13.44 -0.10 -19.80
C ALA A 38 -14.88 0.42 -19.99
N ARG A 39 -15.86 -0.36 -19.53
CA ARG A 39 -17.27 0.05 -19.60
C ARG A 39 -17.57 1.19 -18.63
N GLN A 40 -17.00 1.12 -17.43
CA GLN A 40 -17.14 2.14 -16.39
C GLN A 40 -16.00 2.00 -15.38
N VAL A 41 -15.53 3.12 -14.82
CA VAL A 41 -14.48 3.14 -13.81
C VAL A 41 -14.94 3.94 -12.60
N ALA A 42 -14.80 3.35 -11.41
CA ALA A 42 -15.09 3.99 -10.13
C ALA A 42 -13.82 4.18 -9.31
N PHE A 43 -13.68 5.33 -8.65
CA PHE A 43 -12.51 5.66 -7.83
C PHE A 43 -12.82 5.63 -6.35
N PHE A 44 -11.91 5.04 -5.57
CA PHE A 44 -11.98 4.99 -4.12
C PHE A 44 -10.66 5.47 -3.48
N SER A 45 -10.74 6.05 -2.29
CA SER A 45 -9.56 6.49 -1.53
C SER A 45 -9.77 6.33 -0.03
N LEU A 46 -8.73 5.92 0.69
CA LEU A 46 -8.69 6.04 2.14
C LEU A 46 -8.37 7.49 2.51
N SER A 47 -9.36 8.19 3.07
CA SER A 47 -9.25 9.62 3.29
C SER A 47 -8.83 9.97 4.71
N PHE A 48 -7.77 10.75 4.80
CA PHE A 48 -7.32 11.40 6.03
C PHE A 48 -8.00 12.76 6.23
N THR A 49 -8.84 13.19 5.28
CA THR A 49 -9.65 14.39 5.43
C THR A 49 -10.61 14.21 6.60
N LYS A 50 -10.66 15.22 7.48
CA LYS A 50 -11.50 15.18 8.68
C LYS A 50 -12.96 14.98 8.30
N ASP A 51 -13.62 14.03 8.97
CA ASP A 51 -15.05 13.74 8.77
C ASP A 51 -15.95 14.99 8.84
N GLY A 52 -15.63 15.94 9.72
CA GLY A 52 -16.40 17.18 9.84
C GLY A 52 -16.32 18.08 8.60
N LEU A 53 -15.26 17.97 7.79
CA LEU A 53 -15.17 18.63 6.49
C LEU A 53 -15.91 17.81 5.43
N LEU A 54 -15.72 16.49 5.40
CA LEU A 54 -16.41 15.59 4.47
C LEU A 54 -17.93 15.72 4.61
N SER A 55 -18.46 15.72 5.84
CA SER A 55 -19.90 15.85 6.11
C SER A 55 -20.50 17.18 5.68
N LYS A 56 -19.69 18.24 5.56
CA LYS A 56 -20.15 19.58 5.14
C LYS A 56 -20.10 19.79 3.63
N THR A 57 -19.24 19.05 2.94
CA THR A 57 -18.84 19.35 1.55
C THR A 57 -19.11 18.22 0.58
N CYS A 58 -19.39 17.01 1.08
CA CYS A 58 -19.54 15.80 0.28
C CYS A 58 -20.89 15.13 0.55
N GLN A 59 -21.38 14.37 -0.43
CA GLN A 59 -22.58 13.56 -0.23
C GLN A 59 -22.22 12.32 0.58
N GLN A 60 -22.89 12.10 1.71
CA GLN A 60 -22.70 10.87 2.46
C GLN A 60 -23.38 9.68 1.75
N VAL A 61 -22.62 8.64 1.46
CA VAL A 61 -23.09 7.42 0.77
C VAL A 61 -23.38 6.31 1.76
N ALA A 62 -22.53 6.17 2.78
CA ALA A 62 -22.73 5.25 3.89
C ALA A 62 -22.08 5.82 5.16
N ARG A 63 -22.17 5.09 6.28
CA ARG A 63 -21.44 5.46 7.50
C ARG A 63 -19.94 5.46 7.21
N LYS A 64 -19.28 6.60 7.44
CA LYS A 64 -17.85 6.82 7.14
C LYS A 64 -17.46 6.70 5.66
N CYS A 65 -18.42 6.85 4.75
CA CYS A 65 -18.18 6.85 3.30
C CYS A 65 -18.89 8.03 2.63
N TRP A 66 -18.18 8.80 1.81
CA TRP A 66 -18.70 9.97 1.11
C TRP A 66 -18.34 9.94 -0.37
N ARG A 67 -19.17 10.56 -1.19
CA ARG A 67 -18.91 10.84 -2.60
C ARG A 67 -18.46 12.30 -2.73
N VAL A 68 -17.26 12.46 -3.27
CA VAL A 68 -16.62 13.75 -3.54
C VAL A 68 -16.87 14.10 -4.99
N GLU A 69 -17.64 15.15 -5.23
CA GLU A 69 -17.94 15.62 -6.59
C GLU A 69 -16.80 16.49 -7.16
N PRO A 70 -16.59 16.49 -8.49
CA PRO A 70 -15.64 17.41 -9.15
C PRO A 70 -15.94 18.90 -8.89
N SER A 71 -17.21 19.22 -8.63
CA SER A 71 -17.69 20.56 -8.29
C SER A 71 -17.48 20.95 -6.82
N ASN A 72 -16.87 20.09 -6.00
CA ASN A 72 -16.63 20.35 -4.59
C ASN A 72 -15.81 21.64 -4.39
N THR A 73 -16.38 22.58 -3.64
CA THR A 73 -15.83 23.93 -3.46
C THR A 73 -14.82 24.02 -2.31
N ALA A 74 -14.63 22.98 -1.50
CA ALA A 74 -13.77 22.99 -0.31
C ALA A 74 -12.31 23.34 -0.61
N ILE A 75 -11.87 23.18 -1.87
CA ILE A 75 -10.51 23.50 -2.32
C ILE A 75 -10.39 24.93 -2.82
N ALA A 76 -11.49 25.53 -3.32
CA ALA A 76 -11.47 26.91 -3.78
C ALA A 76 -11.15 27.90 -2.64
N GLU A 77 -11.33 27.47 -1.39
CA GLU A 77 -11.10 28.25 -0.18
C GLU A 77 -9.71 28.04 0.43
N ASP A 78 -8.82 27.25 -0.19
CA ASP A 78 -7.52 26.85 0.38
C ASP A 78 -6.33 27.07 -0.59
N PRO A 79 -5.96 28.32 -0.90
CA PRO A 79 -4.87 28.64 -1.81
C PRO A 79 -3.48 28.29 -1.25
N GLU A 80 -3.38 28.07 0.05
CA GLU A 80 -2.13 27.76 0.75
C GLU A 80 -1.93 26.26 1.02
N GLU A 81 -2.82 25.39 0.51
CA GLU A 81 -2.78 23.95 0.75
C GLU A 81 -2.80 23.57 2.24
N GLN A 82 -3.47 24.36 3.07
CA GLN A 82 -3.65 24.11 4.50
C GLN A 82 -4.62 22.93 4.75
N VAL A 83 -5.59 22.74 3.88
CA VAL A 83 -6.60 21.69 3.93
C VAL A 83 -6.10 20.47 3.17
N TYR A 84 -5.77 19.42 3.92
CA TYR A 84 -5.49 18.10 3.37
C TYR A 84 -6.79 17.49 2.81
N PHE A 85 -6.94 17.56 1.50
CA PHE A 85 -8.05 16.96 0.76
C PHE A 85 -7.62 16.61 -0.68
N PRO A 86 -6.70 15.64 -0.85
CA PRO A 86 -6.20 15.24 -2.16
C PRO A 86 -7.29 14.68 -3.07
N GLU A 87 -8.32 14.02 -2.52
CA GLU A 87 -9.39 13.42 -3.31
C GLU A 87 -10.26 14.45 -4.00
N ALA A 88 -10.61 15.54 -3.31
CA ALA A 88 -11.33 16.63 -3.96
C ALA A 88 -10.45 17.29 -5.04
N ARG A 89 -9.13 17.32 -4.88
CA ARG A 89 -8.21 17.92 -5.87
C ARG A 89 -8.14 17.03 -7.10
N MET A 90 -8.04 15.72 -6.90
CA MET A 90 -8.11 14.74 -7.97
C MET A 90 -9.47 14.78 -8.67
N ALA A 91 -10.57 14.83 -7.93
CA ALA A 91 -11.92 14.88 -8.50
C ALA A 91 -12.09 16.11 -9.40
N LYS A 92 -11.64 17.28 -8.93
CA LYS A 92 -11.62 18.52 -9.71
C LYS A 92 -10.69 18.44 -10.93
N ALA A 93 -9.49 17.89 -10.77
CA ALA A 93 -8.47 17.81 -11.82
C ALA A 93 -8.85 16.81 -12.94
N THR A 94 -9.61 15.77 -12.61
CA THR A 94 -10.03 14.71 -13.54
C THR A 94 -11.44 14.92 -14.07
N GLY A 95 -12.29 15.67 -13.37
CA GLY A 95 -13.72 15.75 -13.68
C GLY A 95 -14.51 14.51 -13.26
N ILE A 96 -13.94 13.64 -12.41
CA ILE A 96 -14.53 12.36 -11.99
C ILE A 96 -14.78 12.38 -10.48
N HIS A 97 -15.94 11.89 -10.03
CA HIS A 97 -16.19 11.77 -8.60
C HIS A 97 -15.35 10.66 -7.96
N ILE A 98 -15.05 10.81 -6.67
CA ILE A 98 -14.26 9.84 -5.90
C ILE A 98 -15.03 9.47 -4.64
N TYR A 99 -15.11 8.17 -4.35
CA TYR A 99 -15.63 7.68 -3.07
C TYR A 99 -14.52 7.69 -2.03
N THR A 100 -14.73 8.41 -0.93
CA THR A 100 -13.80 8.44 0.19
C THR A 100 -14.29 7.56 1.32
N LEU A 101 -13.36 6.82 1.90
CA LEU A 101 -13.54 5.98 3.07
C LEU A 101 -12.70 6.58 4.21
N SER A 102 -13.33 7.05 5.28
CA SER A 102 -12.60 7.77 6.33
C SER A 102 -11.60 6.88 7.05
N HIS A 103 -10.38 7.39 7.28
CA HIS A 103 -9.33 6.73 8.08
C HIS A 103 -9.81 6.32 9.50
N TYR A 104 -10.86 6.98 10.01
CA TYR A 104 -11.44 6.66 11.33
C TYR A 104 -12.51 5.56 11.29
N ALA A 105 -12.74 4.92 10.14
CA ALA A 105 -13.72 3.86 10.01
C ALA A 105 -13.18 2.51 10.55
N THR A 106 -14.09 1.57 10.76
CA THR A 106 -13.73 0.17 10.97
C THR A 106 -13.67 -0.59 9.64
N ILE A 107 -13.04 -1.77 9.63
CA ILE A 107 -13.00 -2.66 8.45
C ILE A 107 -14.42 -2.99 7.93
N ALA A 108 -15.37 -3.21 8.84
CA ALA A 108 -16.78 -3.43 8.48
C ALA A 108 -17.39 -2.20 7.77
N GLN A 109 -17.06 -0.99 8.22
CA GLN A 109 -17.54 0.25 7.62
C GLN A 109 -16.90 0.50 6.24
N TYR A 110 -15.63 0.12 6.05
CA TYR A 110 -15.02 0.09 4.72
C TYR A 110 -15.75 -0.87 3.79
N THR A 111 -15.98 -2.10 4.24
CA THR A 111 -16.71 -3.11 3.46
C THR A 111 -18.09 -2.60 3.05
N GLU A 112 -18.81 -1.97 3.97
CA GLU A 112 -20.13 -1.40 3.71
C GLU A 112 -20.08 -0.18 2.78
N GLY A 113 -19.07 0.68 2.94
CA GLY A 113 -18.82 1.80 2.06
C GLY A 113 -18.61 1.36 0.61
N TYR A 114 -17.78 0.33 0.39
CA TYR A 114 -17.64 -0.29 -0.94
C TYR A 114 -18.98 -0.79 -1.46
N ARG A 115 -19.73 -1.59 -0.68
CA ARG A 115 -21.03 -2.13 -1.13
C ARG A 115 -22.01 -1.03 -1.53
N ALA A 116 -22.14 0.00 -0.70
CA ALA A 116 -23.04 1.11 -0.96
C ALA A 116 -22.64 1.90 -2.22
N ALA A 117 -21.35 2.22 -2.35
CA ALA A 117 -20.83 2.95 -3.50
C ALA A 117 -20.92 2.13 -4.80
N LEU A 118 -20.60 0.83 -4.77
CA LEU A 118 -20.75 -0.04 -5.94
C LEU A 118 -22.20 -0.13 -6.41
N LYS A 119 -23.15 -0.20 -5.47
CA LYS A 119 -24.58 -0.19 -5.79
C LYS A 119 -25.00 1.14 -6.42
N LEU A 120 -24.48 2.27 -5.94
CA LEU A 120 -24.76 3.58 -6.54
C LEU A 120 -24.14 3.73 -7.93
N GLU A 121 -22.94 3.19 -8.12
CA GLU A 121 -22.17 3.37 -9.34
C GLU A 121 -22.62 2.43 -10.47
N PHE A 122 -22.84 1.17 -10.13
CA PHE A 122 -23.10 0.09 -11.10
C PHE A 122 -24.54 -0.45 -11.04
N GLY A 123 -25.38 0.06 -10.14
CA GLY A 123 -26.75 -0.40 -9.95
C GLY A 123 -26.80 -1.86 -9.49
N ASP A 124 -27.62 -2.66 -10.17
CA ASP A 124 -27.73 -4.11 -9.94
C ASP A 124 -26.65 -4.91 -10.69
N GLU A 125 -25.81 -4.25 -11.50
CA GLU A 125 -24.77 -4.91 -12.25
C GLU A 125 -23.52 -5.15 -11.40
N ALA A 126 -22.87 -6.30 -11.56
CA ALA A 126 -21.74 -6.71 -10.71
C ALA A 126 -20.45 -5.95 -11.06
N CYS A 127 -19.70 -5.47 -10.08
CA CYS A 127 -18.32 -5.03 -10.34
C CYS A 127 -17.49 -6.24 -10.80
N ASP A 128 -16.78 -6.07 -11.92
CA ASP A 128 -16.03 -7.17 -12.53
C ASP A 128 -14.61 -7.25 -11.95
N VAL A 129 -13.97 -6.09 -11.76
CA VAL A 129 -12.57 -5.98 -11.35
C VAL A 129 -12.39 -4.92 -10.26
N LEU A 130 -11.61 -5.24 -9.23
CA LEU A 130 -11.12 -4.28 -8.23
C LEU A 130 -9.59 -4.28 -8.20
N ILE A 131 -8.99 -3.09 -8.20
CA ILE A 131 -7.55 -2.91 -8.08
C ILE A 131 -7.29 -1.95 -6.92
N LEU A 132 -6.66 -2.44 -5.86
CA LEU A 132 -6.08 -1.60 -4.81
C LEU A 132 -4.70 -1.10 -5.28
N CYS A 133 -4.35 0.17 -5.03
CA CYS A 133 -3.08 0.75 -5.41
C CYS A 133 -2.37 1.30 -4.17
N ASP A 134 -1.20 0.76 -3.86
CA ASP A 134 -0.33 1.20 -2.77
C ASP A 134 0.77 2.12 -3.33
N GLY A 135 0.95 3.28 -2.70
CA GLY A 135 2.08 4.16 -2.88
C GLY A 135 3.28 3.71 -2.05
N GLY A 136 3.82 2.53 -2.37
CA GLY A 136 4.77 1.89 -1.47
C GLY A 136 4.84 0.38 -1.68
N CYS A 137 5.24 -0.33 -0.64
CA CYS A 137 5.28 -1.79 -0.59
C CYS A 137 4.68 -2.40 0.67
N ASP A 138 4.13 -1.60 1.59
CA ASP A 138 3.63 -2.08 2.88
C ASP A 138 2.55 -3.16 2.70
N VAL A 139 1.71 -3.02 1.65
CA VAL A 139 0.69 -4.02 1.30
C VAL A 139 1.30 -5.37 0.87
N LEU A 140 2.55 -5.38 0.40
CA LEU A 140 3.22 -6.56 -0.15
C LEU A 140 3.85 -7.43 0.94
N LEU A 141 4.06 -6.89 2.15
CA LEU A 141 4.84 -7.53 3.20
C LEU A 141 4.00 -8.57 3.96
N THR A 142 4.65 -9.65 4.37
CA THR A 142 3.99 -10.81 4.97
C THR A 142 3.88 -10.71 6.50
N GLY A 143 4.70 -9.86 7.13
CA GLY A 143 4.96 -9.91 8.57
C GLY A 143 6.19 -10.73 8.93
N ALA A 144 6.80 -11.44 7.97
CA ALA A 144 8.03 -12.21 8.18
C ALA A 144 9.29 -11.33 8.07
N GLU A 145 9.17 -10.14 7.51
CA GLU A 145 10.23 -9.15 7.30
C GLU A 145 10.65 -8.51 8.63
N SER A 146 11.84 -7.95 8.69
CA SER A 146 12.40 -7.34 9.91
C SER A 146 11.74 -6.00 10.26
N GLY A 147 11.09 -5.35 9.29
CA GLY A 147 10.28 -4.14 9.48
C GLY A 147 9.17 -4.06 8.44
N LEU A 148 8.02 -3.52 8.84
CA LEU A 148 6.79 -3.47 8.02
C LEU A 148 6.38 -2.06 7.61
N ALA A 149 7.17 -1.04 7.96
CA ALA A 149 6.83 0.37 7.80
C ALA A 149 5.45 0.73 8.39
N THR A 150 4.46 1.15 7.59
CA THR A 150 3.18 1.69 8.06
C THR A 150 1.97 0.94 7.49
N PRO A 151 1.81 -0.37 7.78
CA PRO A 151 0.86 -1.24 7.08
C PRO A 151 -0.60 -1.06 7.52
N VAL A 152 -0.90 -0.13 8.43
CA VAL A 152 -2.21 -0.08 9.10
C VAL A 152 -3.34 0.22 8.11
N GLU A 153 -3.15 1.22 7.26
CA GLU A 153 -4.08 1.64 6.23
C GLU A 153 -4.26 0.54 5.18
N ASP A 154 -3.17 0.01 4.64
CA ASP A 154 -3.17 -1.03 3.61
C ASP A 154 -3.89 -2.29 4.06
N MET A 155 -3.60 -2.76 5.27
CA MET A 155 -4.21 -3.97 5.81
C MET A 155 -5.70 -3.79 6.10
N SER A 156 -6.09 -2.57 6.49
CA SER A 156 -7.50 -2.23 6.68
C SER A 156 -8.30 -2.32 5.38
N HIS A 157 -7.73 -1.82 4.29
CA HIS A 157 -8.35 -1.83 2.97
C HIS A 157 -8.35 -3.22 2.35
N LEU A 158 -7.20 -3.89 2.38
CA LEU A 158 -7.04 -5.27 1.92
C LEU A 158 -8.07 -6.18 2.60
N LYS A 159 -8.20 -6.10 3.93
CA LYS A 159 -9.18 -6.90 4.67
C LYS A 159 -10.63 -6.55 4.31
N ALA A 160 -10.92 -5.28 4.06
CA ALA A 160 -12.27 -4.82 3.74
C ALA A 160 -12.77 -5.28 2.37
N VAL A 161 -11.88 -5.45 1.39
CA VAL A 161 -12.28 -5.84 0.02
C VAL A 161 -12.37 -7.35 -0.20
N LEU A 162 -11.68 -8.16 0.62
CA LEU A 162 -11.75 -9.62 0.55
C LEU A 162 -13.18 -10.20 0.49
N PRO A 163 -14.14 -9.79 1.36
CA PRO A 163 -15.50 -10.32 1.34
C PRO A 163 -16.40 -9.72 0.25
N LEU A 164 -15.90 -8.83 -0.62
CA LEU A 164 -16.68 -8.29 -1.74
C LEU A 164 -16.84 -9.36 -2.82
N LYS A 165 -18.05 -9.46 -3.38
CA LYS A 165 -18.38 -10.36 -4.49
C LYS A 165 -17.95 -9.74 -5.82
N ILE A 166 -16.64 -9.67 -6.02
CA ILE A 166 -15.98 -9.16 -7.23
C ILE A 166 -15.12 -10.29 -7.77
N SER A 167 -15.25 -10.59 -9.06
CA SER A 167 -14.65 -11.78 -9.68
C SER A 167 -13.13 -11.73 -9.71
N GLU A 168 -12.58 -10.55 -10.00
CA GLU A 168 -11.14 -10.34 -10.14
C GLU A 168 -10.69 -9.24 -9.19
N LYS A 169 -9.75 -9.55 -8.31
CA LYS A 169 -9.18 -8.58 -7.38
C LYS A 169 -7.66 -8.57 -7.49
N TYR A 170 -7.09 -7.37 -7.55
CA TYR A 170 -5.67 -7.17 -7.72
C TYR A 170 -5.13 -6.10 -6.78
N VAL A 171 -3.83 -6.15 -6.55
CA VAL A 171 -3.06 -5.11 -5.87
C VAL A 171 -2.01 -4.58 -6.84
N ALA A 172 -1.97 -3.27 -7.00
CA ALA A 172 -0.92 -2.53 -7.68
C ALA A 172 -0.02 -1.88 -6.64
N ALA A 173 1.29 -1.90 -6.86
CA ALA A 173 2.25 -1.17 -6.05
C ALA A 173 3.11 -0.29 -6.96
N LEU A 174 3.25 0.99 -6.59
CA LEU A 174 4.04 1.96 -7.31
C LEU A 174 4.87 2.77 -6.32
N GLY A 175 6.19 2.76 -6.49
CA GLY A 175 7.11 3.32 -5.50
C GLY A 175 7.58 2.31 -4.45
N ALA A 176 7.63 1.02 -4.79
CA ALA A 176 7.85 -0.08 -3.85
C ALA A 176 9.05 0.13 -2.89
N ASN A 177 10.17 0.66 -3.36
CA ASN A 177 11.35 0.82 -2.49
C ASN A 177 11.30 2.07 -1.59
N ILE A 178 10.26 2.92 -1.68
CA ILE A 178 10.15 4.15 -0.86
C ILE A 178 10.01 3.81 0.63
N ASP A 179 9.34 2.71 0.99
CA ASP A 179 9.19 2.30 2.40
C ASP A 179 10.46 1.70 3.01
N CYS A 180 11.51 1.51 2.21
CA CYS A 180 12.84 1.30 2.77
C CYS A 180 13.32 2.50 3.61
N GLY A 181 12.72 3.68 3.40
CA GLY A 181 12.89 4.86 4.26
C GLY A 181 12.11 4.81 5.57
N HIS A 182 11.15 3.90 5.68
CA HIS A 182 10.26 3.72 6.83
C HIS A 182 10.50 2.40 7.58
N GLY A 183 11.63 1.74 7.34
CA GLY A 183 12.08 0.58 8.12
C GLY A 183 12.02 -0.75 7.39
N VAL A 184 11.55 -0.78 6.14
CA VAL A 184 11.65 -1.98 5.30
C VAL A 184 13.12 -2.19 4.88
N ILE A 185 13.58 -3.44 4.91
CA ILE A 185 14.93 -3.77 4.44
C ILE A 185 14.88 -4.09 2.95
N GLN A 186 15.65 -3.36 2.13
CA GLN A 186 15.69 -3.54 0.67
C GLN A 186 15.91 -5.00 0.24
N ALA A 187 16.84 -5.71 0.88
CA ALA A 187 17.11 -7.11 0.55
C ALA A 187 15.93 -8.06 0.86
N GLU A 188 15.11 -7.73 1.86
CA GLU A 188 13.89 -8.50 2.18
C GLU A 188 12.78 -8.19 1.18
N LEU A 189 12.63 -6.92 0.78
CA LEU A 189 11.73 -6.52 -0.31
C LEU A 189 12.10 -7.19 -1.63
N ASP A 190 13.37 -7.19 -2.02
CA ASP A 190 13.85 -7.84 -3.25
C ASP A 190 13.55 -9.34 -3.23
N LYS A 191 13.82 -10.00 -2.10
CA LYS A 191 13.47 -11.41 -1.91
C LYS A 191 11.95 -11.62 -2.02
N ARG A 192 11.15 -10.73 -1.42
CA ARG A 192 9.70 -10.81 -1.42
C ARG A 192 9.13 -10.68 -2.84
N LEU A 193 9.62 -9.73 -3.64
CA LEU A 193 9.24 -9.57 -5.04
C LEU A 193 9.64 -10.81 -5.87
N ALA A 194 10.85 -11.33 -5.69
CA ALA A 194 11.30 -12.55 -6.37
C ALA A 194 10.48 -13.80 -5.97
N ASP A 195 10.04 -13.89 -4.72
CA ASP A 195 9.16 -14.96 -4.26
C ASP A 195 7.78 -14.88 -4.94
N MET A 196 7.20 -13.68 -5.03
CA MET A 196 5.91 -13.44 -5.69
C MET A 196 5.95 -13.68 -7.21
N GLU A 197 7.08 -13.38 -7.85
CA GLU A 197 7.29 -13.73 -9.26
C GLU A 197 7.30 -15.25 -9.45
N ARG A 198 8.05 -15.98 -8.61
CA ARG A 198 8.16 -17.45 -8.71
C ARG A 198 6.86 -18.17 -8.38
N SER A 199 6.05 -17.67 -7.45
CA SER A 199 4.77 -18.26 -7.08
C SER A 199 3.63 -17.94 -8.05
N GLY A 200 3.85 -17.02 -9.01
CA GLY A 200 2.80 -16.49 -9.87
C GLY A 200 1.85 -15.50 -9.19
N THR A 201 2.14 -15.10 -7.93
CA THR A 201 1.38 -14.04 -7.24
C THR A 201 1.52 -12.72 -7.99
N MET A 202 2.70 -12.43 -8.54
CA MET A 202 2.95 -11.26 -9.39
C MET A 202 2.48 -11.55 -10.83
N ILE A 203 1.55 -10.72 -11.31
CA ILE A 203 0.99 -10.79 -12.66
C ILE A 203 1.93 -10.13 -13.67
N PHE A 204 2.46 -8.96 -13.33
CA PHE A 204 3.51 -8.29 -14.11
C PHE A 204 4.23 -7.23 -13.27
N SER A 205 5.41 -6.85 -13.75
CA SER A 205 6.12 -5.63 -13.38
C SER A 205 6.43 -4.83 -14.64
N LYS A 206 6.21 -3.51 -14.62
CA LYS A 206 6.51 -2.62 -15.76
C LYS A 206 7.20 -1.35 -15.24
N PRO A 207 8.49 -1.16 -15.56
CA PRO A 207 9.14 0.13 -15.40
C PRO A 207 8.40 1.18 -16.24
N LEU A 208 8.12 2.32 -15.63
CA LEU A 208 7.50 3.47 -16.26
C LEU A 208 8.52 4.60 -16.38
N THR A 209 8.51 5.30 -17.51
CA THR A 209 9.28 6.53 -17.70
C THR A 209 8.34 7.68 -18.06
N ILE A 210 8.78 8.92 -17.87
CA ILE A 210 7.94 10.10 -18.16
C ILE A 210 7.49 10.20 -19.63
N GLN A 211 8.12 9.44 -20.54
CA GLN A 211 7.70 9.34 -21.94
C GLN A 211 6.46 8.43 -22.14
N ASP A 212 6.17 7.54 -21.18
CA ASP A 212 4.96 6.72 -21.22
C ASP A 212 3.73 7.60 -20.93
N ALA A 213 2.71 7.53 -21.78
CA ALA A 213 1.49 8.31 -21.61
C ALA A 213 0.81 8.14 -20.22
N PRO A 214 0.77 6.93 -19.62
CA PRO A 214 0.31 6.75 -18.25
C PRO A 214 1.14 7.48 -17.18
N ALA A 215 2.47 7.50 -17.33
CA ALA A 215 3.38 8.15 -16.39
C ALA A 215 3.30 9.67 -16.49
N ALA A 216 3.24 10.21 -17.72
CA ALA A 216 3.04 11.63 -17.97
C ALA A 216 1.72 12.13 -17.36
N TYR A 217 0.63 11.36 -17.53
CA TYR A 217 -0.66 11.69 -16.94
C TYR A 217 -0.63 11.68 -15.41
N PHE A 218 -0.01 10.66 -14.81
CA PHE A 218 0.19 10.57 -13.37
C PHE A 218 1.00 11.76 -12.83
N ALA A 219 2.11 12.12 -13.48
CA ALA A 219 2.94 13.25 -13.07
C ALA A 219 2.20 14.60 -13.12
N ASP A 220 1.46 14.84 -14.20
CA ASP A 220 0.61 16.02 -14.33
C ASP A 220 -0.47 16.05 -13.22
N LEU A 221 -1.12 14.92 -12.95
CA LEU A 221 -2.13 14.83 -11.90
C LEU A 221 -1.54 15.08 -10.50
N VAL A 222 -0.38 14.49 -10.17
CA VAL A 222 0.34 14.73 -8.91
C VAL A 222 0.67 16.22 -8.74
N SER A 223 1.11 16.89 -9.80
CA SER A 223 1.41 18.33 -9.77
C SER A 223 0.18 19.19 -9.42
N ARG A 224 -1.02 18.75 -9.83
CA ARG A 224 -2.29 19.44 -9.59
C ARG A 224 -2.96 19.06 -8.26
N CYS A 225 -2.56 17.94 -7.66
CA CYS A 225 -3.22 17.34 -6.49
C CYS A 225 -2.46 17.50 -5.17
N CYS A 226 -1.68 18.57 -5.03
CA CYS A 226 -0.89 18.91 -3.83
C CYS A 226 0.43 18.13 -3.70
N PRO A 227 1.42 18.37 -4.60
CA PRO A 227 2.68 17.64 -4.62
C PRO A 227 3.51 17.83 -3.34
N THR A 228 3.33 18.95 -2.62
CA THR A 228 4.00 19.22 -1.33
C THR A 228 3.54 18.27 -0.20
N ARG A 229 2.32 17.72 -0.33
CA ARG A 229 1.68 16.85 0.68
C ARG A 229 1.83 15.36 0.40
N SER A 230 2.43 14.96 -0.72
CA SER A 230 2.77 13.56 -0.99
C SER A 230 4.26 13.38 -1.24
N ILE A 231 4.98 12.82 -0.26
CA ILE A 231 6.39 12.46 -0.41
C ILE A 231 6.52 11.33 -1.43
N VAL A 232 5.78 10.24 -1.22
CA VAL A 232 5.82 9.05 -2.07
C VAL A 232 5.58 9.40 -3.53
N GLN A 233 4.41 9.97 -3.85
CA GLN A 233 4.02 10.18 -5.24
C GLN A 233 4.96 11.17 -5.94
N SER A 234 5.49 12.18 -5.22
CA SER A 234 6.52 13.08 -5.76
C SER A 234 7.87 12.40 -6.04
N LEU A 235 8.29 11.45 -5.20
CA LEU A 235 9.51 10.68 -5.43
C LEU A 235 9.35 9.68 -6.59
N VAL A 236 8.15 9.11 -6.76
CA VAL A 236 7.80 8.30 -7.94
C VAL A 236 7.90 9.14 -9.21
N VAL A 237 7.32 10.34 -9.24
CA VAL A 237 7.42 11.26 -10.39
C VAL A 237 8.88 11.58 -10.70
N ALA A 238 9.68 11.94 -9.69
CA ALA A 238 11.10 12.21 -9.89
C ALA A 238 11.86 11.01 -10.47
N ALA A 239 11.53 9.78 -10.04
CA ALA A 239 12.12 8.57 -10.61
C ALA A 239 11.68 8.33 -12.07
N MET A 240 10.42 8.60 -12.42
CA MET A 240 9.93 8.53 -13.81
C MET A 240 10.61 9.57 -14.71
N GLU A 241 10.95 10.74 -14.19
CA GLU A 241 11.71 11.80 -14.86
C GLU A 241 13.21 11.44 -15.05
N GLY A 242 13.66 10.35 -14.45
CA GLY A 242 15.02 9.83 -14.60
C GLY A 242 15.96 10.14 -13.44
N HIS A 243 15.49 10.76 -12.36
CA HIS A 243 16.31 10.96 -11.17
C HIS A 243 16.63 9.63 -10.46
N ARG A 244 17.85 9.49 -9.95
CA ARG A 244 18.35 8.27 -9.29
C ARG A 244 19.17 8.64 -8.04
N GLY A 245 19.34 7.67 -7.14
CA GLY A 245 20.09 7.86 -5.90
C GLY A 245 19.36 8.79 -4.92
N LEU A 246 20.10 9.41 -4.00
CA LEU A 246 19.54 10.31 -3.00
C LEU A 246 19.15 11.64 -3.64
N TYR A 247 17.92 11.70 -4.16
CA TYR A 247 17.35 12.88 -4.79
C TYR A 247 16.11 13.37 -4.02
N THR A 248 15.96 14.68 -3.90
CA THR A 248 14.80 15.31 -3.24
C THR A 248 14.27 16.44 -4.13
N PRO A 249 13.03 16.32 -4.63
CA PRO A 249 12.35 17.41 -5.33
C PRO A 249 12.36 18.71 -4.52
N GLU A 250 12.52 19.85 -5.18
CA GLU A 250 12.65 21.16 -4.51
C GLU A 250 11.45 21.47 -3.60
N HIS A 251 10.23 21.17 -4.06
CA HIS A 251 9.00 21.39 -3.30
C HIS A 251 8.90 20.51 -2.05
N LEU A 252 9.66 19.42 -1.97
CA LEU A 252 9.71 18.55 -0.78
C LEU A 252 10.77 18.96 0.24
N LYS A 253 11.78 19.77 -0.11
CA LYS A 253 12.88 20.12 0.80
C LYS A 253 12.42 20.80 2.10
N LYS A 254 11.31 21.54 2.04
CA LYS A 254 10.68 22.16 3.24
C LYS A 254 10.09 21.12 4.20
N ARG A 255 9.72 19.93 3.71
CA ARG A 255 9.06 18.86 4.47
C ARG A 255 10.01 17.74 4.86
N ILE A 256 10.86 17.32 3.94
CA ILE A 256 11.90 16.31 4.16
C ILE A 256 13.23 16.93 3.73
N GLY A 257 14.04 17.35 4.70
CA GLY A 257 15.28 18.10 4.42
C GLY A 257 16.21 17.40 3.43
N ALA A 258 16.30 16.07 3.51
CA ALA A 258 16.92 15.22 2.50
C ALA A 258 16.19 13.87 2.43
N ASN A 259 16.03 13.35 1.22
CA ASN A 259 15.58 12.00 0.97
C ASN A 259 16.66 11.02 1.43
N LYS A 260 16.27 10.02 2.23
CA LYS A 260 17.15 8.98 2.75
C LYS A 260 17.04 7.67 1.97
N VAL A 261 16.15 7.62 0.98
CA VAL A 261 15.90 6.45 0.15
C VAL A 261 16.48 6.70 -1.24
N PRO A 262 17.39 5.85 -1.73
CA PRO A 262 17.89 5.97 -3.09
C PRO A 262 16.76 5.70 -4.08
N LEU A 263 16.47 6.67 -4.95
CA LEU A 263 15.58 6.46 -6.08
C LEU A 263 16.21 5.46 -7.05
N SER A 264 15.42 4.48 -7.48
CA SER A 264 15.86 3.37 -8.33
C SER A 264 14.81 3.10 -9.40
N GLU A 265 15.05 2.09 -10.24
CA GLU A 265 14.04 1.63 -11.20
C GLU A 265 12.78 1.08 -10.49
N GLN A 266 12.94 0.42 -9.34
CA GLN A 266 11.82 -0.06 -8.53
C GLN A 266 10.90 1.08 -8.08
N THR A 267 11.44 2.28 -7.86
CA THR A 267 10.65 3.47 -7.52
C THR A 267 9.65 3.83 -8.61
N ALA A 268 10.02 3.64 -9.88
CA ALA A 268 9.20 3.97 -11.04
C ALA A 268 8.57 2.73 -11.69
N THR A 269 8.58 1.58 -11.01
CA THR A 269 7.99 0.34 -11.54
C THR A 269 6.59 0.15 -11.00
N LEU A 270 5.63 -0.04 -11.90
CA LEU A 270 4.29 -0.50 -11.57
C LEU A 270 4.31 -2.02 -11.45
N PHE A 271 4.07 -2.52 -10.25
CA PHE A 271 3.87 -3.94 -9.99
C PHE A 271 2.39 -4.25 -9.88
N MET A 272 1.97 -5.44 -10.34
CA MET A 272 0.59 -5.93 -10.24
C MET A 272 0.57 -7.35 -9.69
N PHE A 273 -0.30 -7.60 -8.72
CA PHE A 273 -0.39 -8.86 -7.97
C PHE A 273 -1.83 -9.35 -7.88
N GLN A 274 -2.01 -10.67 -7.77
CA GLN A 274 -3.30 -11.28 -7.45
C GLN A 274 -3.60 -11.03 -5.96
N LEU A 275 -4.73 -10.38 -5.65
CA LEU A 275 -5.04 -9.90 -4.29
C LEU A 275 -5.26 -11.02 -3.29
N GLU A 276 -6.09 -12.02 -3.61
CA GLU A 276 -6.39 -13.14 -2.71
C GLU A 276 -5.15 -13.97 -2.37
N GLN A 277 -4.30 -14.27 -3.35
CA GLN A 277 -3.05 -14.99 -3.14
C GLN A 277 -2.11 -14.18 -2.24
N LEU A 278 -1.92 -12.89 -2.55
CA LEU A 278 -1.14 -11.98 -1.71
C LEU A 278 -1.68 -11.94 -0.27
N ALA A 279 -2.99 -11.77 -0.09
CA ALA A 279 -3.63 -11.69 1.22
C ALA A 279 -3.44 -12.99 2.05
N SER A 280 -3.43 -14.15 1.39
CA SER A 280 -3.21 -15.44 2.05
C SER A 280 -1.81 -15.63 2.63
N GLU A 281 -0.84 -14.84 2.16
CA GLU A 281 0.56 -14.89 2.59
C GLU A 281 0.84 -13.96 3.80
N ILE A 282 -0.12 -13.10 4.18
CA ILE A 282 0.04 -12.16 5.29
C ILE A 282 -0.32 -12.81 6.62
N LEU A 283 0.69 -12.98 7.46
CA LEU A 283 0.66 -13.85 8.66
C LEU A 283 -0.25 -13.34 9.79
N TYR A 284 -0.60 -12.06 9.78
CA TYR A 284 -1.44 -11.43 10.81
C TYR A 284 -2.80 -10.97 10.28
N LEU A 285 -3.09 -11.10 8.98
CA LEU A 285 -4.31 -10.57 8.38
C LEU A 285 -5.59 -11.21 8.93
N ASP A 286 -5.52 -12.49 9.33
CA ASP A 286 -6.64 -13.20 9.97
C ASP A 286 -6.91 -12.78 11.42
N ARG A 287 -5.98 -12.07 12.04
CA ARG A 287 -6.18 -11.48 13.38
C ARG A 287 -6.99 -10.18 13.31
N LEU A 288 -7.13 -9.59 12.13
CA LEU A 288 -7.93 -8.38 11.92
C LEU A 288 -9.42 -8.72 11.85
N LYS A 289 -10.21 -8.03 12.68
CA LYS A 289 -11.66 -8.26 12.80
C LYS A 289 -12.47 -7.10 12.21
N PRO A 290 -13.71 -7.33 11.78
CA PRO A 290 -14.56 -6.29 11.17
C PRO A 290 -14.72 -5.02 12.03
N GLU A 291 -14.71 -5.15 13.36
CA GLU A 291 -14.82 -4.05 14.33
C GLU A 291 -13.51 -3.27 14.55
N HIS A 292 -12.38 -3.75 14.01
CA HIS A 292 -11.10 -3.06 14.16
C HIS A 292 -11.08 -1.77 13.34
N ASN A 293 -10.59 -0.70 13.97
CA ASN A 293 -10.23 0.57 13.34
C ASN A 293 -8.69 0.68 13.35
N PHE A 294 -8.14 1.79 12.86
CA PHE A 294 -6.68 1.99 12.77
C PHE A 294 -5.94 1.72 14.10
N ILE A 295 -6.50 2.09 15.26
CA ILE A 295 -5.89 1.84 16.59
C ILE A 295 -5.82 0.35 16.88
N HIS A 296 -6.94 -0.37 16.68
CA HIS A 296 -7.00 -1.81 16.90
C HIS A 296 -6.08 -2.56 15.94
N ILE A 297 -6.01 -2.14 14.68
CA ILE A 297 -5.15 -2.75 13.66
C ILE A 297 -3.68 -2.55 14.05
N ALA A 298 -3.27 -1.32 14.41
CA ALA A 298 -1.93 -1.03 14.87
C ALA A 298 -1.53 -1.90 16.07
N ALA A 299 -2.44 -2.07 17.05
CA ALA A 299 -2.20 -2.94 18.20
C ALA A 299 -2.00 -4.42 17.79
N VAL A 300 -2.84 -4.95 16.89
CA VAL A 300 -2.69 -6.34 16.40
C VAL A 300 -1.36 -6.56 15.69
N ILE A 301 -0.92 -5.59 14.88
CA ILE A 301 0.35 -5.68 14.15
C ILE A 301 1.52 -5.62 15.13
N SER A 302 1.51 -4.67 16.07
CA SER A 302 2.52 -4.56 17.13
C SER A 302 2.62 -5.84 17.96
N ASP A 303 1.48 -6.38 18.43
CA ASP A 303 1.43 -7.63 19.20
C ASP A 303 1.99 -8.82 18.40
N PHE A 304 1.74 -8.85 17.08
CA PHE A 304 2.28 -9.86 16.19
C PHE A 304 3.80 -9.76 16.06
N GLU A 305 4.34 -8.56 15.85
CA GLU A 305 5.78 -8.31 15.77
C GLU A 305 6.49 -8.68 17.07
N ASP A 306 5.93 -8.30 18.22
CA ASP A 306 6.48 -8.61 19.55
C ASP A 306 6.51 -10.12 19.82
N ALA A 307 5.40 -10.82 19.51
CA ALA A 307 5.32 -12.27 19.66
C ALA A 307 6.37 -12.99 18.80
N ARG A 308 6.57 -12.52 17.56
CA ARG A 308 7.58 -13.07 16.64
C ARG A 308 9.01 -12.80 17.13
N ALA A 309 9.29 -11.58 17.57
CA ALA A 309 10.59 -11.22 18.13
C ALA A 309 10.92 -12.07 19.37
N ALA A 310 9.93 -12.31 20.24
CA ALA A 310 10.08 -13.19 21.40
C ALA A 310 10.35 -14.66 21.00
N ALA A 311 9.66 -15.18 19.98
CA ALA A 311 9.87 -16.53 19.47
C ALA A 311 11.29 -16.71 18.89
N ASN A 312 11.78 -15.73 18.14
CA ASN A 312 13.14 -15.75 17.59
C ASN A 312 14.21 -15.74 18.68
N ARG A 313 14.04 -14.93 19.74
CA ARG A 313 14.94 -14.92 20.91
C ARG A 313 15.01 -16.28 21.63
N ARG A 314 13.89 -16.99 21.75
CA ARG A 314 13.87 -18.34 22.37
C ARG A 314 14.63 -19.36 21.51
N ARG A 315 14.55 -19.28 20.18
CA ARG A 315 15.28 -20.16 19.26
C ARG A 315 16.80 -19.93 19.31
N THR A 316 17.24 -18.68 19.42
CA THR A 316 18.67 -18.36 19.52
C THR A 316 19.28 -18.70 20.88
N CYS A 317 18.52 -18.56 21.98
CA CYS A 317 18.97 -19.01 23.30
C CYS A 317 18.93 -20.55 23.48
N GLY A 318 18.00 -21.26 22.81
CA GLY A 318 17.92 -22.73 22.87
C GLY A 318 19.02 -23.46 22.08
N THR A 319 19.70 -22.77 21.17
CA THR A 319 20.80 -23.33 20.35
C THR A 319 22.18 -23.09 20.97
N SER A 320 22.30 -22.23 21.99
CA SER A 320 23.54 -22.01 22.74
C SER A 320 23.73 -22.98 23.92
N SER A 321 22.68 -23.68 24.36
CA SER A 321 22.76 -24.69 25.44
C SER A 321 23.18 -26.09 24.96
N LEU A 322 23.17 -26.37 23.65
CA LEU A 322 23.57 -27.68 23.09
C LEU A 322 25.04 -27.75 22.63
N LYS A 323 25.83 -26.67 22.78
CA LYS A 323 27.29 -26.66 22.48
C LYS A 323 28.20 -26.73 23.72
N ARG A 324 27.68 -27.06 24.90
CA ARG A 324 28.49 -27.33 26.11
C ARG A 324 28.23 -28.73 26.67
N SER A 325 28.58 -29.77 25.92
CA SER A 325 28.53 -31.16 26.41
C SER A 325 29.44 -32.11 25.62
N TRP A 326 30.57 -31.65 25.09
CA TRP A 326 31.58 -32.53 24.46
C TRP A 326 32.99 -31.99 24.71
N TYR A 327 33.39 -31.84 25.97
CA TYR A 327 34.81 -31.77 26.37
C TYR A 327 34.91 -32.04 27.88
N SER A 328 34.84 -33.31 28.25
CA SER A 328 35.44 -33.79 29.50
C SER A 328 35.57 -35.30 29.42
N TRP A 329 36.67 -35.80 28.87
CA TRP A 329 37.20 -37.12 29.20
C TRP A 329 38.62 -37.27 28.66
N SER A 330 39.61 -36.87 29.47
CA SER A 330 40.97 -37.40 29.41
C SER A 330 41.81 -36.80 30.55
N GLY A 331 42.25 -37.66 31.46
CA GLY A 331 43.51 -37.45 32.18
C GLY A 331 43.40 -37.27 33.70
N CYS A 332 43.23 -38.37 34.43
CA CYS A 332 43.86 -38.51 35.74
C CYS A 332 44.08 -40.00 36.06
N CYS A 333 45.27 -40.50 35.75
CA CYS A 333 45.81 -41.75 36.29
C CYS A 333 47.26 -41.47 36.71
N SER A 334 47.44 -41.13 37.99
CA SER A 334 48.74 -41.11 38.65
C SER A 334 48.88 -42.40 39.46
N GLY A 335 49.61 -43.36 38.89
CA GLY A 335 50.04 -44.58 39.57
C GLY A 335 51.35 -44.35 40.32
N ARG A 336 51.35 -44.63 41.62
CA ARG A 336 52.54 -44.72 42.49
C ARG A 336 53.24 -46.07 42.30
N PHE A 337 54.56 -46.05 42.28
CA PHE A 337 55.52 -47.06 42.79
C PHE A 337 56.77 -46.24 43.17
N GLY A 338 57.46 -46.34 44.32
CA GLY A 338 57.46 -47.27 45.44
C GLY A 338 58.93 -47.61 45.80
N CYS A 339 59.37 -47.22 47.01
CA CYS A 339 60.57 -47.68 47.76
C CYS A 339 61.96 -47.34 47.17
N ILE A 340 63.01 -46.94 47.90
CA ILE A 340 63.46 -47.14 49.30
C ILE A 340 63.99 -45.82 49.86
#